data_AF-A0A060YCT2-F1
#
_entry.id   AF-A0A060YCT2-F1
#
_cell.length_a   1.000
_cell.length_b   1.000
_cell.length_c   1.000
_cell.angle_alpha   90.00
_cell.angle_beta   90.00
_cell.angle_gamma   90.00
#
_symmetry.space_group_name_H-M   'P 1'
#
loop_
_entity.id
_entity.type
_entity.pdbx_description
1 polymer ?
#
loop_
_entity_poly.entity_id
_entity_poly.type
_entity_poly.pdbx_seq_one_letter_code
_entity_poly.pdbx_strand_id
1 'polypeptide(L)'
;MPLVTRNIEPRHVCRQVLPSTIRSELECVTNISLANIIRQLGSLSKYAEDVFGELFVQAGTFAIRVNSLGERVDRLQVKVTQLDPKEEEVSLQAITQKKAFHSNLTQDQQLFCRPSLPLPVQETYLICNPPPPLNNLSQYRYTHTHLSQY
;
A
#
# COMPACT_ATOMS: atom_id res chain seq x y z
N MET A 1 8.57 14.10 -9.14
CA MET A 1 9.68 13.37 -8.50
C MET A 1 9.09 12.20 -7.73
N PRO A 2 9.61 10.97 -7.82
CA PRO A 2 9.19 9.90 -6.93
C PRO A 2 9.61 10.27 -5.50
N LEU A 3 8.66 10.30 -4.58
CA LEU A 3 8.95 10.48 -3.15
C LEU A 3 9.81 9.30 -2.71
N VAL A 4 10.99 9.57 -2.13
CA VAL A 4 11.78 8.52 -1.49
C VAL A 4 11.02 8.15 -0.21
N THR A 5 10.28 7.04 -0.26
CA THR A 5 9.30 6.68 0.77
C THR A 5 9.92 5.98 1.97
N ARG A 6 11.17 5.50 1.86
CA ARG A 6 11.85 4.64 2.84
C ARG A 6 13.27 5.15 3.09
N ASN A 7 13.41 6.15 3.96
CA ASN A 7 14.70 6.76 4.29
C ASN A 7 15.39 6.03 5.44
N ILE A 8 16.58 5.48 5.18
CA ILE A 8 17.38 4.83 6.23
C ILE A 8 17.94 5.89 7.19
N GLU A 9 17.59 5.78 8.47
CA GLU A 9 18.04 6.69 9.52
C GLU A 9 18.99 5.98 10.51
N PRO A 10 20.03 6.67 11.04
CA PRO A 10 20.41 8.06 10.75
C PRO A 10 21.12 8.22 9.40
N ARG A 11 20.80 9.25 8.61
CA ARG A 11 21.49 9.50 7.31
C ARG A 11 22.98 9.79 7.44
N HIS A 12 23.39 10.46 8.53
CA HIS A 12 24.79 10.81 8.79
C HIS A 12 25.34 9.98 9.95
N VAL A 13 26.37 9.18 9.68
CA VAL A 13 26.91 8.21 10.64
C VAL A 13 27.97 8.84 11.56
N CYS A 14 28.83 9.71 11.04
CA CYS A 14 30.04 10.20 11.74
C CYS A 14 30.15 11.73 11.81
N ARG A 15 29.10 12.50 11.49
CA ARG A 15 29.18 13.98 11.33
C ARG A 15 28.96 14.77 12.63
N GLN A 16 29.09 14.14 13.79
CA GLN A 16 28.87 14.83 15.07
C GLN A 16 30.16 15.48 15.57
N VAL A 17 30.05 16.71 16.07
CA VAL A 17 31.14 17.41 16.74
C VAL A 17 31.33 16.78 18.12
N LEU A 18 32.56 16.41 18.44
CA LEU A 18 32.90 15.87 19.75
C LEU A 18 33.12 17.00 20.77
N PRO A 19 32.70 16.81 22.04
CA PRO A 19 33.10 17.67 23.14
C PRO A 19 34.63 17.70 23.32
N SER A 20 35.19 18.89 23.57
CA SER A 20 36.64 19.11 23.80
C SER A 20 37.19 18.44 25.06
N THR A 21 36.34 17.85 25.89
CA THR A 21 36.71 17.14 27.12
C THR A 21 37.09 15.68 26.90
N ILE A 22 36.86 15.14 25.69
CA ILE A 22 37.12 13.74 25.36
C ILE A 22 38.62 13.52 25.12
N ARG A 23 39.22 12.58 25.85
CA ARG A 23 40.64 12.22 25.68
C ARG A 23 40.88 11.28 24.49
N SER A 24 39.99 10.31 24.28
CA SER A 24 40.09 9.29 23.22
C SER A 24 39.08 9.59 22.11
N GLU A 25 39.36 10.63 21.31
CA GLU A 25 38.43 11.10 20.27
C GLU A 25 38.14 10.03 19.21
N LEU A 26 39.17 9.32 18.74
CA LEU A 26 39.02 8.29 17.71
C LEU A 26 38.13 7.14 18.17
N GLU A 27 38.31 6.67 19.41
CA GLU A 27 37.48 5.62 19.99
C GLU A 27 36.03 6.08 20.13
N CYS A 28 35.82 7.32 20.57
CA CYS A 28 34.49 7.91 20.68
C CYS A 28 33.78 8.01 19.32
N VAL A 29 34.44 8.56 18.29
CA VAL A 29 33.89 8.62 16.93
C VAL A 29 33.59 7.22 16.42
N THR A 30 34.49 6.25 16.62
CA THR A 30 34.29 4.88 16.17
C THR A 30 33.07 4.23 16.82
N ASN A 31 32.90 4.39 18.12
CA ASN A 31 31.75 3.83 18.85
C ASN A 31 30.43 4.49 18.42
N ILE A 32 30.39 5.83 18.31
CA ILE A 32 29.21 6.55 17.79
C ILE A 32 28.86 6.07 16.38
N SER A 33 29.87 5.91 15.52
CA SER A 33 29.70 5.46 14.15
C SER A 33 29.13 4.05 14.09
N LEU A 34 29.66 3.12 14.89
CA LEU A 34 29.16 1.75 14.98
C LEU A 34 27.72 1.71 15.51
N ALA A 35 27.41 2.48 16.55
CA ALA A 35 26.05 2.59 17.07
C ALA A 35 25.07 3.12 16.00
N ASN A 36 25.49 4.12 15.21
CA ASN A 36 24.68 4.66 14.12
C ASN A 36 24.52 3.67 12.96
N ILE A 37 25.53 2.86 12.64
CA ILE A 37 25.41 1.76 11.67
C ILE A 37 24.39 0.72 12.14
N ILE A 38 24.43 0.33 13.42
CA ILE A 38 23.45 -0.61 13.99
C ILE A 38 22.03 -0.04 13.88
N ARG A 39 21.85 1.27 14.12
CA ARG A 39 20.56 1.95 13.92
C ARG A 39 20.12 1.96 12.46
N GLN A 40 21.03 2.22 11.52
CA GLN A 40 20.73 2.14 10.08
C GLN A 40 20.29 0.73 9.68
N LEU A 41 20.94 -0.31 10.20
CA LEU A 41 20.54 -1.70 9.95
C LEU A 41 19.15 -2.00 10.53
N GLY A 42 18.82 -1.47 11.72
CA GLY A 42 17.46 -1.58 12.27
C GLY A 42 16.40 -0.89 11.40
N SER A 43 16.69 0.31 10.91
CA SER A 43 15.84 1.03 9.96
C SER A 43 15.66 0.27 8.65
N LEU A 44 16.75 -0.31 8.11
CA LEU A 44 16.72 -1.14 6.91
C LEU A 44 15.85 -2.39 7.11
N SER A 45 15.96 -3.07 8.25
CA SER A 45 15.14 -4.25 8.57
C SER A 45 13.66 -3.92 8.61
N LYS A 46 13.26 -2.78 9.22
CA LYS A 46 11.87 -2.30 9.18
C LYS A 46 11.37 -2.14 7.75
N TYR A 47 12.17 -1.52 6.88
CA TYR A 47 11.77 -1.31 5.49
C TYR A 47 11.72 -2.60 4.67
N ALA A 48 12.58 -3.57 4.95
CA ALA A 48 12.51 -4.89 4.34
C ALA A 48 11.21 -5.60 4.74
N GLU A 49 10.85 -5.55 6.03
CA GLU A 49 9.58 -6.09 6.54
C GLU A 49 8.38 -5.46 5.84
N ASP A 50 8.33 -4.13 5.72
CA ASP A 50 7.23 -3.44 5.03
C ASP A 50 7.08 -3.90 3.57
N VAL A 51 8.19 -3.99 2.82
CA VAL A 51 8.17 -4.40 1.41
C VAL A 51 7.72 -5.85 1.26
N PHE A 52 8.29 -6.76 2.06
CA PHE A 52 7.92 -8.17 1.98
C PHE A 52 6.50 -8.43 2.52
N GLY A 53 6.04 -7.66 3.50
CA GLY A 53 4.67 -7.69 3.99
C GLY A 53 3.66 -7.27 2.92
N GLU A 54 3.91 -6.18 2.20
CA GLU A 54 3.08 -5.73 1.07
C GLU A 54 3.00 -6.81 -0.02
N LEU A 55 4.15 -7.39 -0.39
CA LEU A 55 4.21 -8.48 -1.38
C LEU A 55 3.46 -9.73 -0.91
N PHE A 56 3.59 -10.10 0.37
CA PHE A 56 2.92 -11.25 0.94
C PHE A 56 1.40 -11.12 0.89
N VAL A 57 0.85 -9.94 1.23
CA VAL A 57 -0.60 -9.69 1.16
C VAL A 57 -1.11 -9.81 -0.28
N GLN A 58 -0.38 -9.28 -1.26
CA GLN A 58 -0.74 -9.38 -2.68
C GLN A 58 -0.67 -10.83 -3.17
N ALA A 59 0.38 -11.56 -2.80
CA ALA A 59 0.53 -12.98 -3.13
C ALA A 59 -0.58 -13.84 -2.50
N GLY A 60 -0.96 -13.57 -1.24
CA GLY A 60 -2.07 -14.24 -0.58
C GLY A 60 -3.41 -14.00 -1.28
N THR A 61 -3.69 -12.75 -1.64
CA THR A 61 -4.89 -12.40 -2.42
C THR A 61 -4.90 -13.11 -3.78
N PHE A 62 -3.75 -13.19 -4.44
CA PHE A 62 -3.59 -13.91 -5.70
C PHE A 62 -3.84 -15.42 -5.53
N ALA A 63 -3.28 -16.05 -4.49
CA ALA A 63 -3.44 -17.48 -4.22
C ALA A 63 -4.91 -17.86 -4.03
N ILE A 64 -5.68 -17.05 -3.29
CA ILE A 64 -7.13 -17.26 -3.11
C ILE A 64 -7.86 -17.23 -4.45
N ARG A 65 -7.54 -16.26 -5.32
CA ARG A 65 -8.14 -16.14 -6.65
C ARG A 65 -7.79 -17.33 -7.54
N VAL A 66 -6.53 -17.79 -7.52
CA VAL A 66 -6.07 -18.95 -8.28
C VAL A 66 -6.77 -20.22 -7.83
N ASN A 67 -6.89 -20.45 -6.52
CA ASN A 67 -7.60 -21.63 -6.00
C ASN A 67 -9.07 -21.63 -6.40
N SER A 68 -9.77 -20.50 -6.23
CA SER A 68 -11.17 -20.36 -6.65
C SER A 68 -11.35 -20.57 -8.14
N LEU A 69 -10.42 -20.08 -8.96
CA LEU A 69 -10.43 -20.29 -10.41
C LEU A 69 -10.18 -21.76 -10.76
N GLY A 70 -9.21 -22.42 -10.10
CA GLY A 70 -8.88 -23.82 -10.30
C GLY A 70 -10.11 -24.72 -10.10
N GLU A 71 -10.79 -24.60 -8.97
CA GLU A 71 -12.02 -25.37 -8.73
C GLU A 71 -13.11 -25.11 -9.78
N ARG A 72 -13.22 -23.87 -10.27
CA ARG A 72 -14.19 -23.53 -11.33
C ARG A 72 -13.81 -24.18 -12.65
N VAL A 73 -12.52 -24.25 -12.98
CA VAL A 73 -12.01 -24.92 -14.16
C VAL A 73 -12.28 -26.41 -14.08
N ASP A 74 -12.01 -27.06 -12.95
CA ASP A 74 -12.24 -28.50 -12.78
C ASP A 74 -13.72 -28.86 -12.95
N ARG A 75 -14.61 -28.10 -12.30
CA ARG A 75 -16.06 -28.29 -12.45
C ARG A 75 -16.54 -28.04 -13.88
N LEU A 76 -15.97 -27.04 -14.56
CA LEU A 76 -16.31 -26.76 -15.95
C LEU A 76 -15.83 -27.87 -16.88
N GLN A 77 -14.61 -28.39 -16.67
CA GLN A 77 -14.05 -29.48 -17.45
C GLN A 77 -14.96 -30.71 -17.40
N VAL A 78 -15.40 -31.14 -16.21
CA VAL A 78 -16.34 -32.25 -16.06
C VAL A 78 -17.63 -32.00 -16.85
N LYS A 79 -18.23 -30.81 -16.71
CA LYS A 79 -19.47 -30.46 -17.43
C LYS A 79 -19.28 -30.49 -18.95
N VAL A 80 -18.19 -29.94 -19.46
CA VAL A 80 -17.89 -29.91 -20.90
C VAL A 80 -17.68 -31.32 -21.44
N THR A 81 -17.01 -32.21 -20.70
CA THR A 81 -16.81 -33.61 -21.12
C THR A 81 -18.08 -34.45 -21.12
N GLN A 82 -19.12 -34.02 -20.39
CA GLN A 82 -20.41 -34.72 -20.31
C GLN A 82 -21.45 -34.22 -21.31
N LEU A 83 -21.14 -33.18 -22.11
CA LEU A 83 -22.07 -32.67 -23.12
C LEU A 83 -22.24 -33.69 -24.25
N ASP A 84 -23.49 -34.09 -24.51
CA ASP A 84 -23.85 -34.87 -25.70
C ASP A 84 -24.52 -33.96 -26.75
N PRO A 85 -23.85 -33.66 -27.87
CA PRO A 85 -24.41 -32.81 -28.91
C PRO A 85 -25.63 -33.42 -29.63
N LYS A 86 -25.91 -34.72 -29.45
CA LYS A 86 -27.10 -35.37 -30.03
C LYS A 86 -28.36 -35.12 -29.19
N GLU A 87 -28.22 -34.84 -27.90
CA GLU A 87 -29.32 -34.57 -26.97
C GLU A 87 -29.51 -33.07 -26.69
N GLU A 88 -28.61 -32.21 -27.16
CA GLU A 88 -28.65 -30.77 -26.90
C GLU A 88 -29.65 -30.04 -27.84
N GLU A 89 -30.84 -29.72 -27.32
CA GLU A 89 -31.85 -28.94 -28.03
C GLU A 89 -31.61 -27.42 -27.95
N VAL A 90 -31.76 -26.72 -29.09
CA VAL A 90 -31.63 -25.25 -29.16
C VAL A 90 -32.99 -24.59 -28.97
N SER A 91 -33.21 -23.92 -27.84
CA SER A 91 -34.46 -23.22 -27.54
C SER A 91 -34.39 -21.72 -27.89
N LEU A 92 -35.30 -21.26 -28.76
CA LEU A 92 -35.47 -19.83 -29.09
C LEU A 92 -35.99 -19.00 -27.89
N GLN A 93 -36.56 -19.64 -26.87
CA GLN A 93 -37.01 -18.97 -25.65
C GLN A 93 -35.85 -18.29 -24.92
N ALA A 94 -34.62 -18.81 -25.05
CA ALA A 94 -33.44 -18.20 -24.47
C ALA A 94 -33.14 -16.79 -25.04
N ILE A 95 -33.55 -16.52 -26.29
CA ILE A 95 -33.32 -15.23 -26.96
C ILE A 95 -34.19 -14.12 -26.35
N THR A 96 -35.43 -14.44 -26.00
CA THR A 96 -36.40 -13.45 -25.51
C THR A 96 -36.57 -13.43 -24.00
N GLN A 97 -36.32 -14.55 -23.31
CA GLN A 97 -36.59 -14.70 -21.87
C GLN A 97 -35.34 -14.67 -20.99
N LYS A 98 -34.14 -14.93 -21.53
CA LYS A 98 -32.89 -14.87 -20.77
C LYS A 98 -32.13 -13.60 -21.13
N LYS A 99 -31.56 -12.95 -20.12
CA LYS A 99 -30.63 -11.84 -20.35
C LYS A 99 -29.36 -12.36 -21.02
N ALA A 100 -28.83 -11.56 -21.94
CA ALA A 100 -27.56 -11.86 -22.59
C ALA A 100 -26.41 -11.92 -21.57
N PHE A 101 -25.37 -12.68 -21.91
CA PHE A 101 -24.12 -12.66 -21.16
C PHE A 101 -23.48 -11.27 -21.23
N HIS A 102 -23.03 -10.76 -20.08
CA HIS A 102 -22.24 -9.55 -19.99
C HIS A 102 -20.97 -9.84 -19.22
N SER A 103 -19.83 -9.46 -19.80
CA SER A 103 -18.55 -9.46 -19.10
C SER A 103 -18.51 -8.34 -18.06
N ASN A 104 -17.67 -8.51 -17.05
CA ASN A 104 -17.39 -7.43 -16.11
C ASN A 104 -16.56 -6.33 -16.79
N LEU A 105 -16.94 -5.05 -16.59
CA LEU A 105 -16.29 -3.87 -17.16
C LEU A 105 -15.91 -2.85 -16.06
N THR A 106 -15.42 -3.35 -14.93
CA THR A 106 -14.92 -2.49 -13.85
C THR A 106 -13.72 -1.67 -14.31
N GLN A 107 -13.75 -0.36 -14.03
CA GLN A 107 -12.65 0.55 -14.26
C GLN A 107 -12.21 1.15 -12.93
N ASP A 108 -10.94 1.00 -12.60
CA ASP A 108 -10.38 1.60 -11.39
C ASP A 108 -10.26 3.12 -11.58
N GLN A 109 -10.76 3.87 -10.61
CA GLN A 109 -10.73 5.33 -10.59
C GLN A 109 -10.26 5.81 -9.21
N GLN A 110 -9.91 7.09 -9.09
CA GLN A 110 -9.53 7.70 -7.81
C GLN A 110 -8.35 6.95 -7.14
N LEU A 111 -7.33 6.59 -7.93
CA LEU A 111 -6.18 5.78 -7.49
C LEU A 111 -5.34 6.47 -6.39
N PHE A 112 -5.42 7.80 -6.27
CA PHE A 112 -4.64 8.62 -5.35
C PHE A 112 -5.54 9.30 -4.31
N CYS A 113 -6.13 8.50 -3.43
CA CYS A 113 -6.93 8.95 -2.31
C CYS A 113 -6.19 8.71 -0.99
N ARG A 114 -6.66 9.35 0.10
CA ARG A 114 -6.06 9.14 1.43
C ARG A 114 -5.97 7.65 1.85
N PRO A 115 -6.97 6.79 1.60
CA PRO A 115 -6.88 5.37 1.94
C PRO A 115 -5.90 4.56 1.07
N SER A 116 -5.58 5.04 -0.14
CA SER A 116 -4.59 4.38 -1.01
C SER A 116 -3.16 4.87 -0.76
N LEU A 117 -2.97 5.74 0.24
CA LEU A 117 -1.65 6.27 0.60
C LEU A 117 -0.80 5.14 1.21
N PRO A 118 0.39 4.85 0.65
CA PRO A 118 1.28 3.84 1.23
C PRO A 118 1.70 4.22 2.64
N LEU A 119 1.81 3.23 3.53
CA LEU A 119 2.16 3.44 4.94
C LEU A 119 3.44 4.29 5.13
N PRO A 120 4.55 4.07 4.40
CA PRO A 120 5.75 4.90 4.59
C PRO A 120 5.55 6.37 4.22
N VAL A 121 4.66 6.65 3.24
CA VAL A 121 4.29 8.03 2.88
C VAL A 121 3.39 8.63 3.96
N GLN A 122 2.49 7.84 4.54
CA GLN A 122 1.66 8.28 5.65
C GLN A 122 2.51 8.62 6.89
N GLU A 123 3.48 7.78 7.26
CA GLU A 123 4.41 8.07 8.36
C GLU A 123 5.15 9.40 8.13
N THR A 124 5.66 9.61 6.90
CA THR A 124 6.32 10.87 6.52
C THR A 124 5.37 12.06 6.57
N TYR A 125 4.11 11.87 6.14
CA TYR A 125 3.10 12.93 6.18
C TYR A 125 2.77 13.37 7.62
N LEU A 126 2.77 12.43 8.57
CA LEU A 126 2.43 12.73 9.97
C LEU A 126 3.51 13.53 10.71
N ILE A 127 4.76 13.50 10.26
CA ILE A 127 5.86 14.31 10.84
C ILE A 127 5.97 15.69 10.18
N CYS A 128 5.25 15.94 9.09
CA CYS A 128 5.20 17.25 8.46
C CYS A 128 4.43 18.25 9.32
N ASN A 129 4.73 19.54 9.15
CA ASN A 129 3.97 20.59 9.83
C ASN A 129 2.50 20.56 9.38
N PRO A 130 1.55 20.48 10.33
CA PRO A 130 0.13 20.54 9.99
C PRO A 130 -0.25 21.97 9.55
N PRO A 131 -1.35 22.13 8.80
CA PRO A 131 -1.88 23.46 8.52
C PRO A 131 -2.30 24.16 9.83
N PRO A 132 -2.34 25.49 9.86
CA PRO A 132 -2.89 26.23 10.99
C PRO A 132 -4.31 25.74 11.32
N PRO A 133 -4.72 25.69 12.61
CA PRO A 133 -6.01 25.14 13.02
C PRO A 133 -7.16 26.13 12.76
N LEU A 134 -7.32 26.57 11.51
CA LEU A 134 -8.34 27.54 11.09
C LEU A 134 -9.77 27.03 11.33
N ASN A 135 -9.96 25.71 11.44
CA ASN A 135 -11.26 25.13 11.78
C ASN A 135 -11.79 25.57 13.15
N ASN A 136 -10.93 25.97 14.10
CA ASN A 136 -11.36 26.51 15.39
C ASN A 136 -12.14 27.83 15.25
N LEU A 137 -11.87 28.56 14.17
CA LEU A 137 -12.50 29.85 13.85
C LEU A 137 -13.77 29.68 13.01
N SER A 138 -14.06 28.48 12.50
CA SER A 138 -15.22 28.21 11.63
C SER A 138 -16.56 28.51 12.32
N GLN A 139 -16.64 28.33 13.65
CA GLN A 139 -17.85 28.64 14.44
C GLN A 139 -18.24 30.13 14.42
N TYR A 140 -17.29 31.02 14.15
CA TYR A 140 -17.52 32.46 14.12
C TYR A 140 -17.89 32.97 12.72
N ARG A 141 -18.06 32.07 11.75
CA ARG A 141 -18.45 32.43 10.39
C ARG A 141 -19.95 32.54 10.28
N TYR A 142 -20.39 33.59 9.59
CA TYR A 142 -21.79 33.76 9.17
C TYR A 142 -22.22 32.76 8.09
N THR A 143 -21.28 32.04 7.47
CA THR A 143 -21.55 31.02 6.44
C THR A 143 -21.10 29.65 6.93
N HIS A 144 -21.84 28.59 6.58
CA HIS A 144 -21.54 27.19 6.94
C HIS A 144 -20.30 26.59 6.21
N THR A 145 -19.37 27.42 5.76
CA THR A 145 -18.16 27.00 5.03
C THR A 145 -16.97 26.82 5.97
N HIS A 146 -16.27 25.70 5.86
CA HIS A 146 -15.08 25.39 6.66
C HIS A 146 -13.87 26.22 6.21
N LEU A 147 -13.17 26.88 7.14
CA LEU A 147 -11.97 27.65 6.82
C LEU A 147 -10.82 26.80 6.30
N SER A 148 -10.76 25.51 6.66
CA SER A 148 -9.73 24.59 6.16
C SER A 148 -9.86 24.25 4.66
N GLN A 149 -10.85 24.81 3.95
CA GLN A 149 -11.01 24.66 2.51
C GLN A 149 -10.27 25.74 1.70
N TYR A 150 -9.71 26.75 2.36
CA TYR A 150 -8.86 27.80 1.78
C TYR A 150 -7.41 27.61 2.24
#